data_AF-A0A2Z5U8D1-F1
#
_entry.id   AF-A0A2Z5U8D1-F1
#
_cell.length_a   1.000
_cell.length_b   1.000
_cell.length_c   1.000
_cell.angle_alpha   90.00
_cell.angle_beta   90.00
_cell.angle_gamma   90.00
#
_symmetry.space_group_name_H-M   'P 1'
#
loop_
_entity.id
_entity.type
_entity.pdbx_description
1 polymer ?
#
loop_
_entity_poly.entity_id
_entity_poly.type
_entity_poly.pdbx_seq_one_letter_code
_entity_poly.pdbx_strand_id
1 'polypeptide(L)'
;MTFSLMTAILALASVAPLAPNDTAIGDVDAQQEIVVTARERLKNWRGKIDLESGKCRIRKSSGDPEVDSMACRVGEICYGQIKPKRDTLVASNPPRSQRRALIKPLEDEASDCATTLYEVELERIDARRDAARERGDRRAQHW
;
A
#
# COMPACT_ATOMS: atom_id res chain seq x y z
N MET A 1 15.26 -38.87 39.77
CA MET A 1 15.17 -38.07 41.01
C MET A 1 16.58 -37.74 41.46
N THR A 2 17.05 -36.52 41.21
CA THR A 2 18.25 -35.96 41.83
C THR A 2 18.08 -34.44 41.90
N PHE A 3 17.80 -33.97 43.10
CA PHE A 3 17.86 -32.57 43.51
C PHE A 3 19.33 -32.15 43.57
N SER A 4 19.68 -30.94 43.10
CA SER A 4 20.98 -30.34 43.44
C SER A 4 20.88 -28.82 43.58
N LEU A 5 20.77 -28.45 44.86
CA LEU A 5 21.24 -27.27 45.59
C LEU A 5 21.62 -25.97 44.86
N MET A 6 20.95 -24.91 45.35
CA MET A 6 21.36 -23.51 45.35
C MET A 6 22.83 -23.31 45.75
N THR A 7 23.51 -22.38 45.07
CA THR A 7 24.57 -21.58 45.68
C THR A 7 24.44 -20.15 45.19
N ALA A 8 23.94 -19.28 46.07
CA ALA A 8 23.96 -17.84 45.91
C ALA A 8 25.37 -17.33 46.20
N ILE A 9 25.92 -16.51 45.30
CA ILE A 9 27.10 -15.70 45.58
C ILE A 9 26.67 -14.24 45.43
N LEU A 10 26.53 -13.57 46.58
CA LEU A 10 26.55 -12.11 46.71
C LEU A 10 27.98 -11.65 46.40
N ALA A 11 28.15 -10.78 45.40
CA ALA A 11 29.37 -9.99 45.25
C ALA A 11 29.01 -8.50 45.37
N LEU A 12 29.70 -7.85 46.29
CA LEU A 12 29.53 -6.47 46.73
C LEU A 12 29.76 -5.45 45.62
N ALA A 13 28.98 -4.38 45.71
CA ALA A 13 29.07 -3.17 44.92
C ALA A 13 30.43 -2.47 45.06
N SER A 14 31.06 -2.17 43.93
CA SER A 14 32.08 -1.14 43.79
C SER A 14 31.48 -0.01 42.94
N VAL A 15 30.91 0.99 43.62
CA VAL A 15 30.39 2.21 42.98
C VAL A 15 31.57 3.16 42.77
N ALA A 16 32.08 3.22 41.55
CA ALA A 16 32.99 4.29 41.13
C ALA A 16 32.16 5.55 40.81
N PRO A 17 32.54 6.74 41.29
CA PRO A 17 31.89 7.97 40.87
C PRO A 17 32.31 8.29 39.43
N LEU A 18 31.44 8.01 38.47
CA LEU A 18 31.54 8.58 37.14
C LEU A 18 31.25 10.07 37.25
N ALA A 19 32.26 10.88 36.93
CA ALA A 19 32.09 12.31 36.71
C ALA A 19 30.97 12.56 35.68
N PRO A 20 30.14 13.61 35.84
CA PRO A 20 29.23 14.01 34.80
C PRO A 20 30.05 14.52 33.62
N ASN A 21 30.27 13.68 32.62
CA ASN A 21 30.57 14.18 31.30
C ASN A 21 29.29 14.87 30.82
N ASP A 22 29.27 16.20 30.92
CA ASP A 22 28.46 17.10 30.11
C ASP A 22 28.86 16.98 28.63
N THR A 23 28.83 15.76 28.09
CA THR A 23 28.55 15.57 26.69
C THR A 23 27.06 15.85 26.56
N ALA A 24 26.76 17.09 26.21
CA ALA A 24 25.54 17.44 25.49
C ALA A 24 25.36 16.40 24.38
N ILE A 25 24.55 15.39 24.64
CA ILE A 25 23.91 14.59 23.61
C ILE A 25 22.93 15.58 23.00
N GLY A 26 23.43 16.34 22.02
CA GLY A 26 22.58 17.09 21.12
C GLY A 26 21.54 16.13 20.56
N ASP A 27 20.30 16.60 20.57
CA ASP A 27 19.12 15.97 19.98
C ASP A 27 19.44 15.24 18.66
N VAL A 28 19.65 13.94 18.76
CA VAL A 28 19.50 12.97 17.68
C VAL A 28 18.59 11.93 18.31
N ASP A 29 17.31 11.83 17.97
CA ASP A 29 16.77 11.73 16.63
C ASP A 29 15.26 12.00 16.78
N ALA A 30 14.75 13.10 16.24
CA ALA A 30 13.32 13.17 15.96
C ALA A 30 13.07 12.09 14.91
N GLN A 31 12.70 10.89 15.35
CA GLN A 31 12.37 9.74 14.51
C GLN A 31 11.29 10.20 13.52
N GLN A 32 11.71 10.67 12.36
CA GLN A 32 10.82 10.97 11.25
C GLN A 32 10.31 9.61 10.78
N GLU A 33 9.15 9.22 11.26
CA GLU A 33 8.44 8.05 10.78
C GLU A 33 8.35 8.14 9.25
N ILE A 34 9.01 7.23 8.53
CA ILE A 34 8.96 7.18 7.06
C ILE A 34 7.57 6.68 6.68
N VAL A 35 6.64 7.60 6.42
CA VAL A 35 5.30 7.27 5.96
C VAL A 35 5.33 7.00 4.45
N VAL A 36 5.18 5.73 4.07
CA VAL A 36 5.03 5.33 2.65
C VAL A 36 3.59 5.57 2.21
N THR A 37 3.38 6.53 1.32
CA THR A 37 2.05 6.91 0.79
C THR A 37 1.40 5.79 -0.02
N ALA A 38 0.07 5.80 -0.12
CA ALA A 38 -0.68 4.86 -0.95
C ALA A 38 -0.22 4.91 -2.42
N ARG A 39 0.08 6.12 -2.92
CA ARG A 39 0.61 6.34 -4.27
C ARG A 39 1.93 5.62 -4.52
N GLU A 40 2.85 5.65 -3.56
CA GLU A 40 4.14 4.96 -3.71
C GLU A 40 3.95 3.44 -3.76
N ARG A 41 3.05 2.91 -2.94
CA ARG A 41 2.75 1.46 -2.93
C ARG A 41 2.16 0.98 -4.25
N LEU A 42 1.27 1.77 -4.87
CA LEU A 42 0.63 1.39 -6.12
C LEU A 42 1.63 1.19 -7.28
N LYS A 43 2.79 1.85 -7.28
CA LYS A 43 3.83 1.68 -8.33
C LYS A 43 4.30 0.23 -8.47
N ASN A 44 4.30 -0.52 -7.38
CA ASN A 44 4.71 -1.92 -7.34
C ASN A 44 3.57 -2.91 -7.64
N TRP A 45 2.33 -2.43 -7.65
CA TRP A 45 1.15 -3.25 -7.87
C TRP A 45 1.04 -3.72 -9.32
N ARG A 46 0.63 -4.97 -9.53
CA ARG A 46 0.28 -5.50 -10.85
C ARG A 46 -1.00 -6.30 -10.72
N GLY A 47 -2.02 -5.95 -11.51
CA GLY A 47 -3.27 -6.71 -11.64
C GLY A 47 -3.53 -7.10 -13.08
N LYS A 48 -4.46 -8.05 -13.25
CA LYS A 48 -5.05 -8.42 -14.54
C LYS A 48 -6.56 -8.42 -14.39
N ILE A 49 -7.27 -7.69 -15.24
CA ILE A 49 -8.72 -7.82 -15.37
C ILE A 49 -9.04 -8.95 -16.34
N ASP A 50 -9.84 -9.91 -15.87
CA ASP A 50 -10.48 -10.88 -16.74
C ASP A 50 -11.63 -10.18 -17.47
N LEU A 51 -11.49 -10.08 -18.79
CA LEU A 51 -12.40 -9.34 -19.64
C LEU A 51 -13.72 -10.06 -19.90
N GLU A 52 -13.81 -11.36 -19.64
CA GLU A 52 -15.03 -12.14 -19.76
C GLU A 52 -15.85 -12.02 -18.47
N SER A 53 -15.24 -12.29 -17.32
CA SER A 53 -15.92 -12.25 -16.02
C SER A 53 -15.99 -10.85 -15.41
N GLY A 54 -15.21 -9.90 -15.93
CA GLY A 54 -15.04 -8.57 -15.35
C GLY A 54 -14.34 -8.56 -14.00
N LYS A 55 -13.64 -9.65 -13.63
CA LYS A 55 -13.02 -9.80 -12.31
C LYS A 55 -11.54 -9.47 -12.32
N CYS A 56 -11.08 -8.78 -11.29
CA CYS A 56 -9.67 -8.51 -11.09
C CYS A 56 -8.95 -9.70 -10.45
N ARG A 57 -7.74 -9.98 -10.94
CA ARG A 57 -6.77 -10.88 -10.31
C ARG A 57 -5.49 -10.12 -10.03
N ILE A 58 -5.10 -10.04 -8.76
CA ILE A 58 -3.82 -9.47 -8.35
C ILE A 58 -2.70 -10.44 -8.75
N ARG A 59 -1.68 -9.92 -9.43
CA ARG A 59 -0.47 -10.64 -9.83
C ARG A 59 0.72 -10.31 -8.94
N LYS A 60 0.83 -9.05 -8.51
CA LYS A 60 1.80 -8.56 -7.55
C LYS A 60 1.11 -7.55 -6.63
N SER A 61 1.11 -7.84 -5.34
CA SER A 61 0.56 -6.95 -4.31
C SER A 61 1.41 -5.69 -4.17
N SER A 62 0.77 -4.58 -3.79
CA SER A 62 1.42 -3.33 -3.35
C SER A 62 2.01 -3.44 -1.95
N GLY A 63 1.75 -4.53 -1.23
CA GLY A 63 2.05 -4.68 0.20
C GLY A 63 1.03 -3.99 1.11
N ASP A 64 -0.09 -3.53 0.55
CA ASP A 64 -1.18 -2.86 1.26
C ASP A 64 -2.53 -3.37 0.73
N PRO A 65 -3.28 -4.16 1.52
CA PRO A 65 -4.55 -4.76 1.09
C PRO A 65 -5.61 -3.74 0.68
N GLU A 66 -5.59 -2.54 1.28
CA GLU A 66 -6.54 -1.49 0.94
C GLU A 66 -6.24 -0.92 -0.44
N VAL A 67 -4.96 -0.62 -0.71
CA VAL A 67 -4.50 -0.16 -2.03
C VAL A 67 -4.74 -1.23 -3.09
N ASP A 68 -4.50 -2.50 -2.77
CA ASP A 68 -4.74 -3.63 -3.68
C ASP A 68 -6.22 -3.78 -4.06
N SER A 69 -7.11 -3.71 -3.07
CA SER A 69 -8.57 -3.77 -3.27
C SER A 69 -9.07 -2.60 -4.09
N MET A 70 -8.62 -1.39 -3.74
CA MET A 70 -8.91 -0.16 -4.49
C MET A 70 -8.45 -0.31 -5.95
N ALA A 71 -7.22 -0.79 -6.16
CA ALA A 71 -6.64 -0.93 -7.47
C ALA A 71 -7.46 -1.88 -8.36
N CYS A 72 -7.86 -3.02 -7.79
CA CYS A 72 -8.74 -3.95 -8.47
C CYS A 72 -10.10 -3.34 -8.80
N ARG A 73 -10.76 -2.70 -7.84
CA ARG A 73 -12.10 -2.11 -8.02
C ARG A 73 -12.11 -1.06 -9.14
N VAL A 74 -11.10 -0.18 -9.18
CA VAL A 74 -10.97 0.82 -10.25
C VAL A 74 -10.83 0.15 -11.62
N GLY A 75 -9.99 -0.89 -11.72
CA GLY A 75 -9.87 -1.67 -12.94
C GLY A 75 -11.19 -2.32 -13.37
N GLU A 76 -11.92 -2.94 -12.44
CA GLU A 76 -13.22 -3.56 -12.73
C GLU A 76 -14.25 -2.53 -13.23
N ILE A 77 -14.29 -1.32 -12.65
CA ILE A 77 -15.17 -0.23 -13.08
C ILE A 77 -14.82 0.19 -14.52
N CYS A 78 -13.57 0.58 -14.77
CA CYS A 78 -13.18 1.17 -16.07
C CYS A 78 -13.21 0.15 -17.21
N TYR A 79 -12.72 -1.07 -16.98
CA TYR A 79 -12.81 -2.13 -17.99
C TYR A 79 -14.24 -2.66 -18.16
N GLY A 80 -15.07 -2.58 -17.12
CA GLY A 80 -16.49 -2.88 -17.20
C GLY A 80 -17.24 -1.98 -18.18
N GLN A 81 -16.89 -0.69 -18.24
CA GLN A 81 -17.51 0.29 -19.15
C GLN A 81 -17.22 0.02 -20.63
N ILE A 82 -16.01 -0.44 -20.96
CA ILE A 82 -15.64 -0.73 -22.36
C ILE A 82 -16.04 -2.13 -22.82
N LYS A 83 -16.39 -3.04 -21.89
CA LYS A 83 -16.70 -4.44 -22.19
C LYS A 83 -17.79 -4.59 -23.27
N PRO A 84 -18.94 -3.89 -23.24
CA PRO A 84 -19.97 -4.03 -24.27
C PRO A 84 -19.50 -3.59 -25.67
N LYS A 85 -18.70 -2.50 -25.73
CA LYS A 85 -18.12 -2.01 -26.99
C LYS A 85 -17.15 -3.05 -27.56
N ARG A 86 -16.29 -3.61 -26.71
CA ARG A 86 -15.32 -4.64 -27.09
C ARG A 86 -16.01 -5.93 -27.53
N ASP A 87 -17.04 -6.38 -26.81
CA ASP A 87 -17.77 -7.60 -27.14
C ASP A 87 -18.49 -7.46 -28.49
N THR A 88 -19.10 -6.30 -28.76
CA THR A 88 -19.68 -5.97 -30.08
C THR A 88 -18.63 -6.05 -31.18
N LEU A 89 -17.43 -5.52 -30.94
CA LEU A 89 -16.32 -5.52 -31.89
C LEU A 89 -15.77 -6.93 -32.13
N VAL A 90 -15.67 -7.76 -31.10
CA VAL A 90 -15.27 -9.16 -31.24
C VAL A 90 -16.33 -9.94 -32.01
N ALA A 91 -17.62 -9.69 -31.73
CA ALA A 91 -18.74 -10.32 -32.40
C ALA A 91 -18.83 -10.00 -33.90
N SER A 92 -18.35 -8.82 -34.34
CA SER A 92 -18.26 -8.49 -35.77
C SER A 92 -17.13 -9.24 -36.50
N ASN A 93 -16.35 -10.05 -35.77
CA ASN A 93 -15.30 -10.92 -36.28
C ASN A 93 -14.32 -10.24 -37.26
N PRO A 94 -13.71 -9.10 -36.90
CA PRO A 94 -12.79 -8.42 -37.79
C PRO A 94 -11.53 -9.29 -38.01
N PRO A 95 -10.82 -9.09 -39.14
CA PRO A 95 -9.57 -9.78 -39.43
C PRO A 95 -8.60 -9.68 -38.26
N ARG A 96 -7.88 -10.77 -37.98
CA ARG A 96 -6.93 -10.83 -36.85
C ARG A 96 -5.90 -9.69 -36.87
N SER A 97 -5.47 -9.29 -38.06
CA SER A 97 -4.56 -8.15 -38.28
C SER A 97 -5.14 -6.80 -37.83
N GLN A 98 -6.46 -6.63 -37.86
CA GLN A 98 -7.15 -5.38 -37.52
C GLN A 98 -7.65 -5.35 -36.08
N ARG A 99 -7.88 -6.51 -35.45
CA ARG A 99 -8.41 -6.61 -34.07
C ARG A 99 -7.66 -5.73 -33.06
N ARG A 100 -6.32 -5.74 -33.08
CA ARG A 100 -5.53 -4.94 -32.14
C ARG A 100 -5.74 -3.44 -32.33
N ALA A 101 -5.74 -2.97 -33.58
CA ALA A 101 -5.94 -1.56 -33.90
C ALA A 101 -7.33 -1.07 -33.49
N LEU A 102 -8.32 -1.97 -33.51
CA LEU A 102 -9.69 -1.70 -33.13
C LEU A 102 -9.94 -1.75 -31.61
N ILE A 103 -9.26 -2.67 -30.90
CA ILE A 103 -9.41 -2.83 -29.44
C ILE A 103 -8.57 -1.80 -28.66
N LYS A 104 -7.39 -1.43 -29.17
CA LYS A 104 -6.46 -0.53 -28.48
C LYS A 104 -7.09 0.81 -28.04
N PRO A 105 -7.90 1.51 -28.86
CA PRO A 105 -8.56 2.74 -28.41
C PRO A 105 -9.51 2.54 -27.22
N LEU A 106 -10.17 1.37 -27.14
CA LEU A 106 -11.03 1.04 -26.00
C LEU A 106 -10.19 0.77 -24.75
N GLU A 107 -9.06 0.06 -24.89
CA GLU A 107 -8.13 -0.17 -23.79
C GLU A 107 -7.49 1.14 -23.28
N ASP A 108 -7.25 2.10 -24.17
CA ASP A 108 -6.78 3.44 -23.82
C ASP A 108 -7.86 4.22 -23.06
N GLU A 109 -9.11 4.20 -23.53
CA GLU A 109 -10.27 4.79 -22.82
C GLU A 109 -10.38 4.24 -21.38
N ALA A 110 -10.23 2.92 -21.20
CA ALA A 110 -10.25 2.31 -19.87
C ALA A 110 -9.01 2.68 -19.03
N SER A 111 -7.84 2.83 -19.64
CA SER A 111 -6.60 3.21 -18.95
C SER A 111 -6.65 4.66 -18.45
N ASP A 112 -7.21 5.56 -19.24
CA ASP A 112 -7.40 6.97 -18.88
C ASP A 112 -8.42 7.11 -17.73
N CYS A 113 -9.52 6.36 -17.81
CA CYS A 113 -10.49 6.23 -16.72
C CYS A 113 -9.81 5.75 -15.43
N ALA A 114 -9.00 4.67 -15.52
CA ALA A 114 -8.37 4.09 -14.35
C ALA A 114 -7.36 5.04 -13.71
N THR A 115 -6.55 5.73 -14.53
CA THR A 115 -5.60 6.74 -14.06
C THR A 115 -6.30 7.84 -13.26
N THR A 116 -7.38 8.39 -13.81
CA THR A 116 -8.16 9.45 -13.14
C THR A 116 -8.75 8.98 -11.82
N LEU A 117 -9.34 7.77 -11.80
CA LEU A 117 -9.93 7.22 -10.57
C LEU A 117 -8.88 6.84 -9.52
N TYR A 118 -7.70 6.38 -9.93
CA TYR A 118 -6.61 6.11 -9.00
C TYR A 118 -6.21 7.37 -8.24
N GLU A 119 -6.07 8.50 -8.92
CA GLU A 119 -5.64 9.74 -8.27
C GLU A 119 -6.60 10.16 -7.15
N VAL A 120 -7.90 10.13 -7.45
CA VAL A 120 -8.96 10.47 -6.48
C VAL A 120 -8.99 9.49 -5.31
N GLU A 121 -8.91 8.18 -5.57
CA GLU A 121 -9.00 7.18 -4.52
C GLU A 121 -7.75 7.12 -3.64
N LEU A 122 -6.57 7.31 -4.22
CA LEU A 122 -5.32 7.39 -3.46
C LEU A 122 -5.31 8.60 -2.53
N GLU A 123 -5.74 9.77 -3.01
CA GLU A 123 -5.86 10.97 -2.17
C GLU A 123 -6.81 10.74 -0.99
N ARG A 124 -7.93 10.04 -1.22
CA ARG A 124 -8.87 9.65 -0.14
C ARG A 124 -8.23 8.72 0.88
N ILE A 125 -7.44 7.74 0.45
CA ILE A 125 -6.75 6.80 1.35
C ILE A 125 -5.73 7.56 2.20
N ASP A 126 -4.89 8.39 1.58
CA ASP A 126 -3.85 9.14 2.27
C ASP A 126 -4.49 10.14 3.26
N ALA A 127 -5.48 10.94 2.85
CA ALA A 127 -6.18 11.86 3.74
C ALA A 127 -6.83 11.18 4.96
N ARG A 128 -7.41 9.98 4.77
CA ARG A 128 -8.00 9.20 5.87
C ARG A 128 -6.94 8.71 6.85
N ARG A 129 -5.77 8.29 6.37
CA ARG A 129 -4.66 7.82 7.20
C ARG A 129 -4.04 8.96 7.98
N ASP A 130 -3.86 10.11 7.35
CA ASP A 130 -3.34 11.33 7.98
C ASP A 130 -4.25 11.77 9.12
N ALA A 131 -5.55 11.86 8.87
CA ALA A 131 -6.53 12.19 9.91
C ALA A 131 -6.56 11.16 11.06
N ALA A 132 -6.26 9.89 10.78
CA ALA A 132 -6.17 8.85 11.82
C ALA A 132 -4.92 9.03 12.69
N ARG A 133 -3.78 9.40 12.10
CA ARG A 133 -2.53 9.70 12.82
C ARG A 133 -2.71 10.90 13.75
N GLU A 134 -3.25 12.00 13.24
CA GLU A 134 -3.52 13.20 14.06
C GLU A 134 -4.47 12.94 15.25
N ARG A 135 -5.40 11.98 15.12
CA ARG A 135 -6.26 11.54 16.23
C ARG A 135 -5.50 10.70 17.25
N GLY A 136 -4.56 9.87 16.80
CA GLY A 136 -3.65 9.10 17.66
C GLY A 136 -2.73 10.02 18.46
N ASP A 137 -2.10 10.98 17.80
CA ASP A 137 -1.17 11.92 18.42
C ASP A 137 -1.86 12.77 19.49
N ARG A 138 -3.05 13.31 19.18
CA ARG A 138 -3.86 14.04 20.18
C ARG A 138 -4.23 13.18 21.37
N ARG A 139 -4.56 11.90 21.16
CA ARG A 139 -4.85 10.99 22.28
C ARG A 139 -3.62 10.80 23.15
N ALA A 140 -2.43 10.62 22.56
CA ALA A 140 -1.19 10.43 23.30
C ALA A 140 -0.78 11.66 24.13
N GLN A 141 -1.11 12.88 23.69
CA GLN A 141 -0.81 14.12 24.41
C GLN A 141 -1.67 14.37 25.66
N HIS A 142 -2.76 13.62 25.84
CA HIS A 142 -3.70 13.79 26.97
C HIS A 142 -3.53 12.72 28.07
N TRP A 143 -2.45 11.93 28.02
CA TRP A 143 -2.04 10.98 29.06
C TRP A 143 -0.67 11.36 29.61
#